data_AF-A0A1V6EY93-F1
#
_entry.id   AF-A0A1V6EY93-F1
#
_cell.length_a   1.000
_cell.length_b   1.000
_cell.length_c   1.000
_cell.angle_alpha   90.00
_cell.angle_beta   90.00
_cell.angle_gamma   90.00
#
_symmetry.space_group_name_H-M   'P 1'
#
loop_
_entity.id
_entity.type
_entity.pdbx_description
1 polymer ?
#
loop_
_entity_poly.entity_id
_entity_poly.type
_entity_poly.pdbx_seq_one_letter_code
_entity_poly.pdbx_strand_id
1 'polypeptide(L)' 'MGDNRDVSEDSRYWGFLERKYITGTPWLIFFSKGIEFNKLYDEPHIRWNRIFRHPR' A
#
# COMPACT_ATOMS: atom_id res chain seq x y z
N MET A 1 1.51 11.70 3.30
CA MET A 1 0.57 11.06 4.24
C MET A 1 0.13 9.75 3.61
N GLY A 2 -0.32 8.76 4.38
CA GLY A 2 -0.81 7.52 3.77
C GLY A 2 -2.04 7.78 2.88
N ASP A 3 -2.53 6.75 2.19
CA ASP A 3 -3.78 6.86 1.43
C ASP A 3 -4.99 6.41 2.26
N ASN A 4 -4.82 5.46 3.20
CA ASN A 4 -5.88 5.02 4.11
C ASN A 4 -6.01 5.96 5.32
N ARG A 5 -6.81 7.04 5.21
CA ARG A 5 -6.73 8.22 6.09
C ARG A 5 -7.21 8.05 7.51
N ASP A 6 -8.20 7.20 7.72
CA ASP A 6 -8.79 7.01 9.04
C ASP A 6 -7.95 6.07 9.91
N VAL A 7 -7.11 5.21 9.31
CA VAL A 7 -6.33 4.19 10.02
C VAL A 7 -4.83 4.23 9.71
N SER A 8 -4.30 5.41 9.36
CA SER A 8 -2.88 5.61 9.06
C SER A 8 -2.18 6.42 10.14
N GLU A 9 -1.22 5.78 10.80
CA GLU A 9 -0.31 6.40 11.76
C GLU A 9 0.87 7.04 11.04
N ASP A 10 0.68 8.28 10.59
CA ASP A 10 1.70 9.02 9.86
C ASP A 10 2.07 10.33 10.58
N SER A 11 2.76 11.22 9.86
CA SER A 11 3.23 12.51 10.38
C SER A 11 2.16 13.40 11.05
N ARG A 12 0.86 13.14 10.85
CA ARG A 12 -0.21 13.81 11.61
C ARG A 12 -0.11 13.56 13.12
N TYR A 13 0.43 12.40 13.52
CA TYR A 13 0.61 12.01 14.91
C TYR A 13 2.07 12.15 15.36
N TRP A 14 3.03 11.87 14.46
CA TRP A 14 4.45 11.73 14.82
C TRP A 14 5.36 12.88 14.36
N GLY A 15 4.83 13.86 13.61
CA GLY A 15 5.61 14.96 13.05
C GLY A 15 6.43 14.59 11.80
N PHE A 16 7.36 15.47 11.42
CA PHE A 16 8.12 15.34 10.17
C PHE A 16 9.22 14.27 10.25
N LEU A 17 9.45 13.56 9.13
CA LEU A 17 10.58 12.65 8.96
C LEU A 17 11.80 13.40 8.43
N GLU A 18 12.97 13.21 9.04
CA GLU A 18 14.22 13.76 8.51
C GLU A 18 14.59 13.14 7.16
N ARG A 19 15.13 13.96 6.25
CA ARG A 19 15.46 13.55 4.86
C ARG A 19 16.44 12.39 4.77
N LYS A 20 17.35 12.24 5.75
CA LYS A 20 18.33 11.14 5.79
C LYS A 20 17.69 9.74 5.89
N TYR A 21 16.44 9.66 6.35
CA TYR A 21 15.69 8.41 6.47
C TYR A 21 14.88 8.07 5.20
N ILE A 22 14.93 8.90 4.16
CA ILE A 22 14.22 8.64 2.90
C ILE A 22 15.09 7.74 2.00
N THR A 23 14.63 6.51 1.74
CA THR A 23 15.38 5.53 0.95
C THR A 23 15.08 5.58 -0.56
N GLY A 24 13.88 5.99 -0.96
CA GLY A 24 13.51 6.04 -2.38
C GLY A 24 12.00 6.16 -2.62
N THR A 25 11.60 5.99 -3.88
CA THR A 25 10.20 6.10 -4.33
C THR A 25 9.70 4.74 -4.81
N PRO A 26 8.52 4.26 -4.35
CA PRO A 26 7.93 3.02 -4.84
C PRO A 26 7.50 3.18 -6.32
N TRP A 27 7.88 2.23 -7.17
CA TRP A 27 7.80 2.38 -8.63
C TRP A 27 6.96 1.31 -9.34
N LEU A 28 6.94 0.07 -8.83
CA LEU A 28 6.33 -1.07 -9.51
C LEU A 28 5.77 -2.07 -8.50
N ILE A 29 4.53 -2.51 -8.71
CA ILE A 29 3.99 -3.69 -8.04
C ILE A 29 4.43 -4.93 -8.81
N PHE A 30 5.49 -5.59 -8.34
CA PHE A 30 6.00 -6.81 -8.98
C PHE A 30 5.09 -8.02 -8.75
N PHE A 31 4.43 -8.10 -7.60
CA PHE A 31 3.57 -9.23 -7.25
C PHE A 31 2.43 -8.82 -6.33
N SER A 32 1.27 -9.49 -6.45
CA SER A 32 0.14 -9.28 -5.56
C SER A 32 -0.71 -10.54 -5.41
N LYS A 33 -0.92 -10.95 -4.15
CA LYS A 33 -1.80 -12.06 -3.76
C LYS A 33 -2.63 -11.64 -2.55
N GLY A 34 -3.88 -12.08 -2.49
CA GLY A 34 -4.74 -11.93 -1.31
C GLY A 34 -6.20 -11.82 -1.68
N ILE A 35 -7.05 -11.67 -0.67
CA ILE A 35 -8.51 -11.65 -0.84
C ILE A 35 -9.05 -10.28 -1.27
N GLU A 36 -10.19 -10.24 -1.95
CA GLU A 36 -10.96 -9.05 -2.22
C GLU A 36 -11.75 -8.62 -0.99
N PHE A 37 -11.72 -7.32 -0.75
CA PHE A 37 -12.52 -6.70 0.29
C PHE A 37 -14.01 -6.85 -0.03
N ASN A 38 -14.84 -7.11 0.99
CA ASN A 38 -16.30 -7.28 0.90
C ASN A 38 -16.80 -8.51 0.10
N LYS A 39 -15.99 -9.54 -0.12
CA LYS A 39 -16.47 -10.85 -0.60
C LYS A 39 -16.58 -11.86 0.54
N LEU A 40 -17.79 -12.38 0.76
CA LEU A 40 -18.10 -13.21 1.95
C LEU A 40 -17.47 -14.62 1.95
N TYR A 41 -16.91 -15.09 0.84
CA TYR A 41 -16.26 -16.41 0.75
C TYR A 41 -15.04 -16.37 -0.19
N ASP A 42 -14.21 -15.35 -0.06
CA ASP A 42 -13.07 -15.18 -0.96
C ASP A 42 -11.84 -15.98 -0.52
N GLU A 43 -11.22 -16.65 -1.47
CA GLU A 43 -9.97 -17.39 -1.26
C GLU A 43 -8.77 -16.57 -1.73
N PRO A 44 -7.59 -16.69 -1.09
CA PRO A 44 -6.40 -15.95 -1.50
C PRO A 44 -5.94 -16.31 -2.92
N HIS A 45 -6.17 -15.40 -3.87
CA HIS A 45 -5.79 -15.55 -5.27
C HIS A 45 -4.79 -14.48 -5.72
N ILE A 46 -4.18 -14.68 -6.89
CA ILE A 46 -3.28 -13.71 -7.50
C ILE A 46 -4.13 -12.55 -8.04
N ARG A 47 -3.79 -11.32 -7.65
CA ARG A 47 -4.49 -10.10 -8.10
C ARG A 47 -3.83 -9.56 -9.37
N TRP A 48 -4.03 -10.26 -10.49
CA TRP A 48 -3.40 -9.96 -11.78
C TRP A 48 -3.53 -8.49 -12.20
N ASN A 49 -4.69 -7.87 -11.95
CA ASN A 49 -4.95 -6.47 -12.27
C ASN A 49 -4.02 -5.46 -11.57
N ARG A 50 -3.31 -5.87 -10.52
CA ARG A 50 -2.36 -5.03 -9.78
C ARG A 50 -0.91 -5.21 -10.22
N ILE A 51 -0.57 -6.34 -10.84
CA ILE A 51 0.81 -6.67 -11.20
C ILE A 51 1.26 -5.77 -12.36
N PHE A 52 2.51 -5.33 -12.31
CA PHE A 52 3.14 -4.39 -13.25
C PHE A 52 2.43 -3.03 -13.37
N ARG A 53 1.72 -2.62 -12.31
CA ARG A 53 1.16 -1.26 -12.20
C ARG A 53 1.97 -0.39 -11.25
N HIS A 54 1.88 0.92 -11.48
CA HIS A 54 2.39 1.92 -10.56
C HIS A 54 1.54 1.90 -9.26
N PRO A 55 2.16 1.93 -8.07
CA PRO A 55 1.45 2.08 -6.80
C PRO A 55 0.61 3.36 -6.76
N ARG A 56 -0.58 3.28 -6.19
CA ARG A 56 -1.49 4.43 -6.00
C ARG A 56 -1.89 4.51 -4.55
#